data_AF-S6GI17-F1
#
_entry.id   AF-S6GI17-F1
#
_cell.length_a   1.000
_cell.length_b   1.000
_cell.length_c   1.000
_cell.angle_alpha   90.00
_cell.angle_beta   90.00
_cell.angle_gamma   90.00
#
_symmetry.space_group_name_H-M   'P 1'
#
loop_
_entity.id
_entity.type
_entity.pdbx_description
1 polymer ?
#
loop_
_entity_poly.entity_id
_entity_poly.type
_entity_poly.pdbx_seq_one_letter_code
_entity_poly.pdbx_strand_id
1 'polypeptide(L)'
;MEAEAFAHWLSIEMSENQQADLGKISAVLRQLIAGQLYEYEYQGREFHLSLDRQQAKVSANSALQSMAEPQSENDVTQSDVEDEYLEDDFSDEYAEQGLNDNSSGLVASCGIEDFQQLLLAWAEYVESS
;
A
#
# COMPACT_ATOMS: atom_id res chain seq x y z
N MET A 1 -9.68 -10.63 -3.54
CA MET A 1 -9.02 -10.50 -4.85
C MET A 1 -8.03 -9.37 -4.67
N GLU A 2 -6.84 -9.69 -4.18
CA GLU A 2 -5.84 -8.69 -3.73
C GLU A 2 -4.66 -8.59 -4.71
N ALA A 3 -4.66 -9.36 -5.80
CA ALA A 3 -3.58 -9.38 -6.78
C ALA A 3 -3.61 -8.17 -7.75
N GLU A 4 -4.70 -7.40 -7.77
CA GLU A 4 -4.86 -6.27 -8.69
C GLU A 4 -3.81 -5.18 -8.43
N ALA A 5 -3.48 -4.87 -7.17
CA ALA A 5 -2.47 -3.84 -6.86
C ALA A 5 -1.09 -4.20 -7.42
N PHE A 6 -0.71 -5.48 -7.40
CA PHE A 6 0.55 -5.94 -8.01
C PHE A 6 0.54 -5.81 -9.53
N ALA A 7 -0.57 -6.16 -10.19
CA ALA A 7 -0.70 -6.01 -11.64
C ALA A 7 -0.60 -4.54 -12.07
N HIS A 8 -1.26 -3.64 -11.33
CA HIS A 8 -1.16 -2.20 -11.55
C HIS A 8 0.26 -1.68 -11.32
N TRP A 9 0.90 -2.07 -10.22
CA TRP A 9 2.28 -1.70 -9.94
C TRP A 9 3.25 -2.15 -11.04
N LEU A 10 3.14 -3.40 -11.50
CA LEU A 10 3.99 -3.91 -12.59
C LEU A 10 3.76 -3.13 -13.89
N SER A 11 2.50 -2.88 -14.24
CA SER A 11 2.16 -2.17 -15.48
C SER A 11 2.56 -0.69 -15.46
N ILE A 12 2.53 -0.04 -14.29
CA ILE A 12 2.81 1.39 -14.15
C ILE A 12 4.28 1.64 -13.82
N GLU A 13 4.84 0.97 -12.81
CA GLU A 13 6.20 1.21 -12.31
C GLU A 13 7.27 0.34 -12.98
N MET A 14 6.90 -0.78 -13.61
CA MET A 14 7.84 -1.75 -14.20
C MET A 14 7.53 -2.04 -15.68
N SER A 15 7.17 -0.99 -16.42
CA SER A 15 6.94 -1.00 -17.88
C SER A 15 8.23 -1.11 -18.69
N GLU A 16 8.13 -1.22 -20.03
CA GLU A 16 9.20 -1.55 -21.00
C GLU A 16 10.52 -0.77 -20.86
N ASN A 17 10.56 0.39 -20.19
CA ASN A 17 11.79 1.17 -19.97
C ASN A 17 12.42 1.04 -18.56
N GLN A 18 11.87 0.18 -17.69
CA GLN A 18 12.26 0.08 -16.27
C GLN A 18 13.02 -1.22 -15.94
N GLN A 19 13.62 -1.87 -16.94
CA GLN A 19 14.38 -3.12 -16.75
C GLN A 19 15.55 -2.95 -15.76
N ALA A 20 16.15 -1.76 -15.70
CA ALA A 20 17.17 -1.44 -14.70
C ALA A 20 16.62 -1.49 -13.26
N ASP A 21 15.38 -1.06 -13.04
CA ASP A 21 14.73 -1.06 -11.73
C ASP A 21 14.23 -2.47 -11.35
N LEU A 22 13.72 -3.25 -12.30
CA LEU A 22 13.48 -4.70 -12.12
C LEU A 22 14.75 -5.43 -11.67
N GLY A 23 15.89 -5.12 -12.30
CA GLY A 23 17.20 -5.65 -11.92
C GLY A 23 17.61 -5.28 -10.49
N LYS A 24 17.34 -4.04 -10.06
CA LYS A 24 17.59 -3.61 -8.68
C LYS A 24 16.70 -4.34 -7.69
N ILE A 25 15.38 -4.39 -7.93
CA ILE A 25 14.43 -5.03 -7.03
C ILE A 25 14.72 -6.52 -6.90
N SER A 26 15.01 -7.22 -8.02
CA SER A 26 15.40 -8.63 -7.99
C SER A 26 16.73 -8.87 -7.23
N ALA A 27 17.69 -7.95 -7.31
CA ALA A 27 18.92 -8.01 -6.53
C ALA A 27 18.66 -7.77 -5.04
N VAL A 28 17.75 -6.86 -4.70
CA VAL A 28 17.33 -6.61 -3.31
C VAL A 28 16.59 -7.81 -2.72
N LEU A 29 15.67 -8.42 -3.46
CA LEU A 29 14.97 -9.63 -3.02
C LEU A 29 15.95 -10.75 -2.65
N ARG A 30 16.98 -10.96 -3.48
CA ARG A 30 18.04 -11.93 -3.18
C ARG A 30 18.80 -11.57 -1.90
N GLN A 31 19.06 -10.29 -1.64
CA GLN A 31 19.73 -9.84 -0.41
C GLN A 31 18.84 -10.01 0.83
N LEU A 32 17.53 -9.75 0.72
CA LEU A 32 16.56 -9.99 1.80
C LEU A 32 16.47 -11.48 2.14
N ILE A 33 16.35 -12.33 1.12
CA ILE A 33 16.30 -13.80 1.28
C ILE A 33 17.63 -14.34 1.85
N ALA A 34 18.77 -13.80 1.41
CA ALA A 34 20.09 -14.15 1.96
C ALA A 34 20.33 -13.60 3.38
N GLY A 35 19.41 -12.81 3.94
CA GLY A 35 19.53 -12.19 5.25
C GLY A 35 20.57 -11.07 5.32
N GLN A 36 20.97 -10.51 4.18
CA GLN A 36 21.89 -9.37 4.07
C GLN A 36 21.16 -8.04 4.26
N LEU A 37 19.88 -7.97 3.89
CA LEU A 37 18.98 -6.86 4.15
C LEU A 37 17.85 -7.31 5.08
N TYR A 38 17.33 -6.36 5.85
CA TYR A 38 16.18 -6.58 6.73
C TYR A 38 14.90 -6.10 6.09
N GLU A 39 14.95 -4.91 5.52
CA GLU A 39 13.83 -4.26 4.84
C GLU A 39 14.34 -3.45 3.65
N TYR A 40 13.46 -3.20 2.70
CA TYR A 40 13.71 -2.31 1.59
C TYR A 40 12.41 -1.67 1.13
N GLU A 41 12.47 -0.38 0.84
CA GLU A 41 11.34 0.38 0.34
C GLU A 41 11.69 0.97 -1.03
N TYR A 42 10.73 0.87 -1.94
CA TYR A 42 10.80 1.49 -3.25
C TYR A 42 9.59 2.40 -3.43
N GLN A 43 9.87 3.70 -3.46
CA GLN A 43 8.87 4.72 -3.74
C GLN A 43 8.78 4.94 -5.25
N GLY A 44 7.75 4.38 -5.86
CA GLY A 44 7.38 4.63 -7.25
C GLY A 44 6.57 5.91 -7.41
N ARG A 45 6.12 6.16 -8.64
CA ARG A 45 5.33 7.33 -9.03
C ARG A 45 3.94 7.32 -8.40
N GLU A 46 3.23 6.20 -8.54
CA GLU A 46 1.85 6.05 -8.06
C GLU A 46 1.73 5.02 -6.94
N PHE A 47 2.73 4.16 -6.81
CA PHE A 47 2.73 3.04 -5.88
C PHE A 47 4.03 2.99 -5.08
N HIS A 48 3.89 2.53 -3.84
CA HIS A 48 4.97 2.24 -2.93
C HIS A 48 5.07 0.73 -2.73
N LEU A 49 6.29 0.19 -2.86
CA LEU A 49 6.61 -1.20 -2.57
C LEU A 49 7.46 -1.27 -1.31
N SER A 50 7.00 -2.01 -0.31
CA SER A 50 7.75 -2.34 0.91
C SER A 50 8.07 -3.83 0.89
N LEU A 51 9.33 -4.18 1.12
CA LEU A 51 9.82 -5.56 1.15
C LEU A 51 10.46 -5.83 2.52
N ASP A 52 10.05 -6.92 3.15
CA ASP A 52 10.71 -7.52 4.31
C ASP A 52 11.14 -8.96 3.96
N ARG A 53 11.88 -9.60 4.85
CA ARG A 53 12.29 -11.01 4.75
C ARG A 53 11.13 -12.01 4.67
N GLN A 54 9.91 -11.63 5.04
CA GLN A 54 8.75 -12.52 5.02
C GLN A 54 7.77 -12.19 3.88
N GLN A 55 7.53 -10.91 3.63
CA GLN A 55 6.46 -10.49 2.73
C GLN A 55 6.85 -9.27 1.88
N ALA A 56 6.24 -9.19 0.71
CA ALA A 56 6.22 -8.03 -0.15
C ALA A 56 4.86 -7.36 -0.05
N LYS A 57 4.83 -6.04 0.11
CA LYS A 57 3.61 -5.24 0.17
C LYS A 57 3.68 -4.12 -0.86
N VAL A 58 2.64 -4.00 -1.68
CA VAL A 58 2.43 -2.89 -2.61
C VAL A 58 1.24 -2.09 -2.11
N SER A 59 1.37 -0.77 -2.10
CA SER A 59 0.30 0.16 -1.71
C SER A 59 0.28 1.34 -2.67
N ALA A 60 -0.91 1.77 -3.10
CA ALA A 60 -1.04 3.03 -3.82
C ALA A 60 -0.64 4.20 -2.90
N ASN A 61 0.05 5.20 -3.44
CA ASN A 61 0.49 6.38 -2.70
C ASN A 61 -0.71 7.15 -2.10
N SER A 62 -1.83 7.18 -2.82
CA SER A 62 -3.10 7.75 -2.35
C SER A 62 -3.65 7.02 -1.11
N ALA A 63 -3.51 5.69 -1.05
CA ALA A 63 -3.95 4.88 0.09
C ALA A 63 -3.08 5.12 1.35
N LEU A 64 -1.79 5.45 1.17
CA LEU A 64 -0.93 5.85 2.29
C LEU A 64 -1.30 7.24 2.83
N GLN A 65 -1.75 8.13 1.96
CA GLN A 65 -2.07 9.52 2.32
C GLN A 65 -3.40 9.62 3.08
N SER A 66 -4.38 8.76 2.79
CA SER A 66 -5.64 8.68 3.55
C SER A 66 -5.50 8.06 4.93
N MET A 67 -4.45 7.26 5.19
CA MET A 67 -4.13 6.75 6.53
C MET A 67 -3.34 7.74 7.39
N ALA A 68 -2.74 8.77 6.77
CA ALA A 68 -1.88 9.74 7.44
C ALA A 68 -2.63 10.99 7.95
N GLU A 69 -3.97 11.02 7.85
CA GLU A 69 -4.74 12.07 8.51
C GLU A 69 -4.71 11.84 10.02
N PRO A 70 -4.13 12.74 10.82
CA PRO A 70 -4.41 12.72 12.24
C PRO A 70 -5.92 12.89 12.36
N GLN A 71 -6.61 11.93 12.98
CA GLN A 71 -7.86 12.26 13.65
C GLN A 71 -7.48 13.40 14.59
N SER A 72 -7.68 14.65 14.17
CA SER A 72 -7.58 15.78 15.06
C SER A 72 -8.69 15.56 16.06
N GLU A 73 -8.34 14.94 17.19
CA GLU A 73 -9.04 15.14 18.44
C GLU A 73 -9.20 16.65 18.57
N ASN A 74 -10.40 17.14 18.24
CA ASN A 74 -10.87 18.38 18.81
C ASN A 74 -11.08 18.08 20.30
N ASP A 75 -9.96 18.04 21.02
CA ASP A 75 -9.83 18.26 22.44
C ASP A 75 -10.26 19.71 22.67
N VAL A 76 -11.58 19.94 22.74
CA VAL A 76 -12.12 21.21 23.19
C VAL A 76 -12.21 21.12 24.71
N THR A 77 -11.08 21.48 25.33
CA THR A 77 -10.97 22.12 26.65
C THR A 77 -12.12 21.85 27.62
N GLN A 78 -11.83 20.96 28.58
CA GLN A 78 -12.36 20.96 29.94
C GLN A 78 -12.80 22.37 30.37
N SER A 79 -14.11 22.64 30.29
CA SER A 79 -14.73 23.81 30.87
C SER A 79 -15.84 23.29 31.77
N ASP A 80 -15.56 23.28 33.07
CA ASP A 80 -16.54 23.16 34.14
C ASP A 80 -17.78 24.02 33.83
N VAL A 81 -18.85 23.39 33.33
CA VAL A 81 -20.23 23.85 33.50
C VAL A 81 -21.10 22.64 33.77
N GLU A 82 -21.65 22.63 34.97
CA GLU A 82 -22.61 21.66 35.50
C GLU A 82 -23.97 21.76 34.78
N ASP A 83 -24.72 20.65 34.79
CA ASP A 83 -26.16 20.51 34.51
C ASP A 83 -26.68 20.71 33.06
N GLU A 84 -27.13 19.62 32.41
CA GLU A 84 -28.55 19.18 32.36
C GLU A 84 -28.82 18.22 31.16
N TYR A 85 -29.76 17.31 31.37
CA TYR A 85 -30.18 16.18 30.53
C TYR A 85 -30.61 16.56 29.10
N LEU A 86 -30.10 15.84 28.10
CA LEU A 86 -30.82 15.55 26.85
C LEU A 86 -30.57 14.11 26.40
N GLU A 87 -31.60 13.27 26.59
CA GLU A 87 -31.77 11.98 25.92
C GLU A 87 -32.35 12.19 24.51
N ASP A 88 -31.85 11.40 23.56
CA ASP A 88 -32.51 10.92 22.33
C ASP A 88 -32.79 11.93 21.19
N ASP A 89 -32.01 11.85 20.08
CA ASP A 89 -32.58 11.67 18.73
C ASP A 89 -31.48 11.30 17.70
N PHE A 90 -31.55 10.05 17.23
CA PHE A 90 -31.18 9.56 15.91
C PHE A 90 -30.24 10.39 15.00
N SER A 91 -29.05 9.82 14.75
CA SER A 91 -28.58 9.64 13.38
C SER A 91 -27.58 8.49 13.36
N ASP A 92 -28.08 7.28 13.12
CA ASP A 92 -27.33 6.23 12.43
C ASP A 92 -26.86 6.81 11.07
N GLU A 93 -25.77 7.56 11.06
CA GLU A 93 -25.00 7.78 9.82
C GLU A 93 -24.08 6.57 9.64
N TYR A 94 -24.74 5.44 9.41
CA TYR A 94 -24.14 4.22 8.92
C TYR A 94 -23.60 4.51 7.53
N ALA A 95 -22.28 4.54 7.42
CA ALA A 95 -21.55 4.37 6.19
C ALA A 95 -21.71 5.48 5.13
N GLU A 96 -21.00 6.60 5.32
CA GLU A 96 -20.17 7.06 4.20
C GLU A 96 -18.98 6.09 4.05
N GLN A 97 -19.29 4.86 3.61
CA GLN A 97 -18.34 4.07 2.84
C GLN A 97 -18.01 4.95 1.63
N GLY A 98 -16.98 5.78 1.80
CA GLY A 98 -16.42 6.60 0.75
C GLY A 98 -16.22 5.69 -0.45
N LEU A 99 -17.10 5.85 -1.43
CA LEU A 99 -17.00 5.31 -2.76
C LEU A 99 -15.74 5.93 -3.36
N ASN A 100 -14.58 5.41 -3.00
CA ASN A 100 -13.32 5.88 -3.55
C ASN A 100 -13.02 4.99 -4.77
N ASP A 101 -13.47 5.50 -5.90
CA ASP A 101 -13.29 4.99 -7.25
C ASP A 101 -11.96 4.26 -7.47
N ASN A 102 -12.09 2.96 -7.74
CA ASN A 102 -11.28 2.04 -8.56
C ASN A 102 -9.73 1.96 -8.43
N SER A 103 -9.04 2.77 -7.63
CA SER A 103 -7.60 2.57 -7.37
C SER A 103 -7.10 3.17 -6.05
N SER A 104 -7.87 4.07 -5.43
CA SER A 104 -7.46 4.85 -4.25
C SER A 104 -7.29 4.06 -2.94
N GLY A 105 -7.51 2.75 -2.97
CA GLY A 105 -7.31 1.84 -1.83
C GLY A 105 -6.53 0.57 -2.20
N LEU A 106 -5.84 0.55 -3.34
CA LEU A 106 -5.12 -0.65 -3.80
C LEU A 106 -3.93 -0.93 -2.89
N VAL A 107 -4.11 -1.90 -2.01
CA VAL A 107 -3.07 -2.47 -1.16
C VAL A 107 -3.07 -3.98 -1.37
N ALA A 108 -1.89 -4.56 -1.53
CA ALA A 108 -1.71 -5.98 -1.65
C ALA A 108 -0.46 -6.41 -0.91
N SER A 109 -0.48 -7.63 -0.36
CA SER A 109 0.69 -8.28 0.20
C SER A 109 0.74 -9.73 -0.22
N CYS A 110 1.95 -10.25 -0.43
CA CYS A 110 2.19 -11.66 -0.68
C CYS A 110 3.50 -12.10 -0.03
N GLY A 111 3.73 -13.42 0.03
CA GLY A 111 5.00 -13.97 0.50
C GLY A 111 6.17 -13.49 -0.37
N ILE A 112 7.34 -13.31 0.24
CA ILE A 112 8.53 -12.82 -0.48
C ILE A 112 8.92 -13.75 -1.64
N GLU A 113 8.71 -15.05 -1.47
CA GLU A 113 8.98 -16.09 -2.48
C GLU A 113 7.99 -16.01 -3.65
N ASP A 114 6.70 -15.75 -3.37
CA ASP A 114 5.68 -15.55 -4.39
C ASP A 114 5.94 -14.28 -5.19
N PHE A 115 6.32 -13.19 -4.51
CA PHE A 115 6.69 -11.94 -5.17
C PHE A 115 7.93 -12.10 -6.05
N GLN A 116 8.92 -12.88 -5.63
CA GLN A 116 10.09 -13.19 -6.44
C GLN A 116 9.69 -13.91 -7.74
N GLN A 117 8.82 -14.92 -7.65
CA GLN A 117 8.35 -15.64 -8.84
C GLN A 117 7.53 -14.73 -9.76
N LEU A 118 6.67 -13.89 -9.20
CA LEU A 118 5.91 -12.89 -9.96
C LEU A 118 6.84 -11.94 -10.73
N LEU A 119 7.88 -11.42 -10.06
CA LEU A 119 8.83 -10.48 -10.67
C LEU A 119 9.64 -11.14 -11.79
N LEU A 120 10.03 -12.40 -11.61
CA LEU A 120 10.73 -13.18 -12.64
C LEU A 120 9.84 -13.43 -13.86
N ALA A 121 8.59 -13.85 -13.64
CA ALA A 121 7.63 -14.07 -14.71
C ALA A 121 7.32 -12.77 -15.49
N TRP A 122 7.22 -11.64 -14.78
CA TRP A 122 7.04 -10.34 -15.42
C TRP A 122 8.26 -9.91 -16.23
N ALA A 123 9.46 -10.12 -15.70
CA ALA A 123 10.69 -9.83 -16.43
C ALA A 123 10.78 -10.63 -17.73
N GLU A 124 10.49 -11.95 -17.69
CA GLU A 124 10.41 -12.77 -18.90
C GLU A 124 9.34 -12.28 -19.88
N TYR A 125 8.18 -11.85 -19.39
CA TYR A 125 7.12 -11.29 -20.21
C TYR A 125 7.55 -10.01 -20.94
N VAL A 126 8.19 -9.07 -20.23
CA VAL A 126 8.68 -7.82 -20.82
C VAL A 126 9.83 -8.06 -21.79
N GLU A 127 10.71 -9.03 -21.53
CA GLU A 127 11.77 -9.41 -22.47
C GLU A 127 11.24 -10.13 -23.72
N SER A 128 10.07 -10.78 -23.62
CA SER A 128 9.43 -11.49 -24.73
C SER A 128 8.42 -10.66 -25.52
N SER A 129 8.08 -9.45 -25.06
CA SER A 129 7.08 -8.56 -25.68
C SER A 129 7.71 -7.53 -26.60
#